data_AF-A0A537QKN8-F1
#
_entry.id   AF-A0A537QKN8-F1
#
_cell.length_a   1.000
_cell.length_b   1.000
_cell.length_c   1.000
_cell.angle_alpha   90.00
_cell.angle_beta   90.00
_cell.angle_gamma   90.00
#
_symmetry.space_group_name_H-M   'P 1'
#
loop_
_entity.id
_entity.type
_entity.pdbx_description
1 polymer ?
#
loop_
_entity_poly.entity_id
_entity_poly.type
_entity_poly.pdbx_seq_one_letter_code
_entity_poly.pdbx_strand_id
1 'polypeptide(L)'
;MPKTISIPASSSTRATSALAGISSLSICSMAIASSSLGAEWRTLPARTPEDNAIVSPGEDPLEASRMRKLNISLSDKFVDFIESQVASGEYARANEVVHDGRQLLQREKAAYREKILILRGEVGIGVAQARPGRLSRRTIAEIVAELDAENEHRL
;
A
#
# COMPACT_ATOMS: atom_id res chain seq x y z
N MET A 1 -28.72 -11.07 -37.47
CA MET A 1 -29.71 -11.35 -36.40
C MET A 1 -28.98 -11.36 -35.05
N PRO A 2 -28.98 -10.26 -34.27
CA PRO A 2 -28.37 -10.27 -32.95
C PRO A 2 -29.33 -10.90 -31.92
N LYS A 3 -28.83 -11.84 -31.09
CA LYS A 3 -29.59 -12.41 -29.98
C LYS A 3 -29.32 -11.60 -28.71
N THR A 4 -30.37 -11.01 -28.17
CA THR A 4 -30.41 -10.36 -26.84
C THR A 4 -30.50 -11.43 -25.76
N ILE A 5 -29.65 -11.37 -24.74
CA ILE A 5 -29.76 -12.20 -23.54
C ILE A 5 -30.08 -11.26 -22.37
N SER A 6 -31.33 -11.33 -21.89
CA SER A 6 -31.77 -10.66 -20.66
C SER A 6 -31.33 -11.46 -19.44
N ILE A 7 -30.74 -10.78 -18.46
CA ILE A 7 -30.42 -11.35 -17.15
C ILE A 7 -31.45 -10.82 -16.14
N PRO A 8 -32.17 -11.68 -15.39
CA PRO A 8 -33.07 -11.22 -14.34
C PRO A 8 -32.29 -10.86 -13.06
N ALA A 9 -32.66 -9.74 -12.44
CA ALA A 9 -32.22 -9.39 -11.10
C ALA A 9 -32.85 -10.35 -10.08
N SER A 10 -32.02 -11.13 -9.39
CA SER A 10 -32.47 -12.04 -8.33
C SER A 10 -32.65 -11.25 -7.04
N SER A 11 -33.89 -11.23 -6.53
CA SER A 11 -34.24 -10.82 -5.18
C SER A 11 -33.80 -11.90 -4.19
N SER A 12 -32.97 -11.56 -3.20
CA SER A 12 -32.74 -12.41 -2.03
C SER A 12 -33.23 -11.72 -0.77
N THR A 13 -34.17 -12.37 -0.10
CA THR A 13 -34.80 -11.96 1.15
C THR A 13 -34.08 -12.63 2.33
N ARG A 14 -33.69 -11.81 3.31
CA ARG A 14 -33.58 -12.03 4.77
C ARG A 14 -33.30 -13.45 5.30
N ALA A 15 -32.23 -13.59 6.09
CA ALA A 15 -32.21 -14.54 7.21
C ALA A 15 -31.37 -14.00 8.38
N THR A 16 -32.04 -13.89 9.52
CA THR A 16 -31.49 -13.72 10.88
C THR A 16 -30.90 -15.04 11.37
N SER A 17 -29.70 -15.01 11.96
CA SER A 17 -29.30 -16.00 12.96
C SER A 17 -28.38 -15.38 14.00
N ALA A 18 -28.81 -15.48 15.25
CA ALA A 18 -27.97 -15.37 16.42
C ALA A 18 -27.07 -16.60 16.52
N LEU A 19 -25.85 -16.46 17.05
CA LEU A 19 -25.33 -17.26 18.17
C LEU A 19 -23.86 -16.89 18.49
N ALA A 20 -23.62 -16.83 19.81
CA ALA A 20 -22.43 -17.28 20.53
C ALA A 20 -21.08 -16.55 20.37
N GLY A 21 -20.66 -15.96 21.49
CA GLY A 21 -19.38 -16.32 22.09
C GLY A 21 -18.17 -15.52 21.62
N ILE A 22 -17.96 -14.33 22.19
CA ILE A 22 -16.63 -13.76 22.30
C ILE A 22 -16.24 -13.75 23.76
N SER A 23 -15.19 -14.51 24.02
CA SER A 23 -14.59 -14.83 25.29
C SER A 23 -14.12 -13.60 26.05
N SER A 24 -14.23 -13.69 27.36
CA SER A 24 -13.70 -12.78 28.38
C SER A 24 -12.26 -12.33 28.08
N LEU A 25 -12.09 -11.04 27.81
CA LEU A 25 -10.84 -10.33 28.07
C LEU A 25 -11.14 -9.27 29.13
N SER A 26 -10.71 -9.61 30.34
CA SER A 26 -10.65 -8.77 31.53
C SER A 26 -9.97 -7.44 31.20
N ILE A 27 -10.75 -6.38 31.04
CA ILE A 27 -10.24 -5.02 31.06
C ILE A 27 -10.20 -4.63 32.55
N CYS A 28 -8.99 -4.65 33.10
CA CYS A 28 -8.70 -4.17 34.44
C CYS A 28 -9.28 -2.76 34.63
N SER A 29 -10.11 -2.62 35.66
CA SER A 29 -10.54 -1.35 36.22
C SER A 29 -9.33 -0.49 36.58
N MET A 30 -9.05 0.54 35.78
CA MET A 30 -8.43 1.75 36.29
C MET A 30 -9.53 2.76 36.56
N ALA A 31 -9.82 2.94 37.84
CA ALA A 31 -10.65 4.01 38.35
C ALA A 31 -10.02 5.36 37.96
N ILE A 32 -10.65 6.08 37.03
CA ILE A 32 -10.42 7.51 36.88
C ILE A 32 -11.50 8.20 37.71
N ALA A 33 -11.03 8.81 38.80
CA ALA A 33 -11.82 9.61 39.70
C ALA A 33 -12.51 10.77 38.95
N SER A 34 -13.78 10.94 39.29
CA SER A 34 -14.67 12.03 38.89
C SER A 34 -14.11 13.40 39.31
N SER A 35 -14.31 14.44 38.48
CA SER A 35 -14.85 15.74 38.91
C SER A 35 -15.04 16.70 37.73
N SER A 36 -16.32 16.84 37.35
CA SER A 36 -17.02 18.05 36.89
C SER A 36 -16.17 19.28 36.51
N LEU A 37 -16.20 19.67 35.23
CA LEU A 37 -16.18 21.06 34.80
C LEU A 37 -16.93 21.23 33.47
N GLY A 38 -17.99 22.04 33.52
CA GLY A 38 -18.32 23.02 32.49
C GLY A 38 -18.88 22.50 31.17
N ALA A 39 -20.21 22.56 31.04
CA ALA A 39 -20.86 22.68 29.75
C ALA A 39 -20.43 24.00 29.08
N GLU A 40 -19.60 23.93 28.03
CA GLU A 40 -19.26 25.06 27.17
C GLU A 40 -19.48 24.63 25.71
N TRP A 41 -20.74 24.66 25.27
CA TRP A 41 -21.07 24.64 23.84
C TRP A 41 -20.65 26.01 23.28
N ARG A 42 -19.44 26.10 22.72
CA ARG A 42 -19.03 27.33 22.04
C ARG A 42 -19.88 27.56 20.80
N THR A 43 -20.48 28.75 20.75
CA THR A 43 -21.17 29.35 19.62
C THR A 43 -20.30 29.31 18.35
N LEU A 44 -20.82 28.71 17.27
CA LEU A 44 -20.20 28.84 15.94
C LEU A 44 -20.37 30.29 15.44
N PRO A 45 -19.32 30.95 14.92
CA PRO A 45 -19.47 32.29 14.36
C PRO A 45 -20.36 32.24 13.11
N ALA A 46 -21.17 33.28 12.93
CA ALA A 46 -22.02 33.44 11.76
C ALA A 46 -21.16 33.52 10.49
N ARG A 47 -21.47 32.69 9.48
CA ARG A 47 -20.83 32.72 8.16
C ARG A 47 -20.99 34.11 7.53
N THR A 48 -19.91 34.60 6.93
CA THR A 48 -19.93 35.82 6.13
C THR A 48 -20.28 35.45 4.68
N PRO A 49 -20.89 36.35 3.89
CA PRO A 49 -21.20 36.08 2.48
C PRO A 49 -19.95 35.80 1.62
N GLU A 50 -18.76 36.16 2.13
CA GLU A 50 -17.45 35.91 1.51
C GLU A 50 -17.01 34.43 1.58
N ASP A 51 -17.57 33.64 2.51
CA ASP A 51 -17.28 32.20 2.65
C ASP A 51 -17.88 31.35 1.48
N ASN A 52 -18.60 32.00 0.56
CA ASN A 52 -19.15 31.41 -0.66
C ASN A 52 -18.33 31.72 -1.93
N ALA A 53 -17.13 32.30 -1.82
CA ALA A 53 -16.31 32.63 -2.98
C ALA A 53 -15.52 31.40 -3.52
N ILE A 54 -16.16 30.71 -4.47
CA ILE A 54 -15.56 29.96 -5.60
C ILE A 54 -14.59 28.80 -5.21
N VAL A 55 -15.16 27.68 -4.78
CA VAL A 55 -14.66 26.39 -5.29
C VAL A 55 -15.21 26.27 -6.71
N SER A 56 -14.34 26.33 -7.71
CA SER A 56 -14.72 26.01 -9.09
C SER A 56 -15.42 24.65 -9.12
N PRO A 57 -16.68 24.57 -9.60
CA PRO A 57 -17.31 23.28 -9.86
C PRO A 57 -16.69 22.76 -11.16
N GLY A 58 -15.69 21.90 -11.07
CA GLY A 58 -14.97 21.50 -12.29
C GLY A 58 -14.02 20.31 -12.24
N GLU A 59 -13.93 19.56 -11.14
CA GLU A 59 -13.38 18.20 -11.21
C GLU A 59 -14.51 17.21 -10.97
N ASP A 60 -15.22 16.94 -12.06
CA ASP A 60 -16.19 15.86 -12.14
C ASP A 60 -15.46 14.54 -11.78
N PRO A 61 -15.90 13.76 -10.77
CA PRO A 61 -15.22 12.53 -10.35
C PRO A 61 -15.05 11.47 -11.46
N LEU A 62 -15.72 11.67 -12.59
CA LEU A 62 -15.66 10.84 -13.79
C LEU A 62 -14.45 11.14 -14.71
N GLU A 63 -13.72 12.26 -14.54
CA GLU A 63 -12.51 12.57 -15.34
C GLU A 63 -11.27 11.76 -14.90
N ALA A 64 -11.29 11.14 -13.72
CA ALA A 64 -10.19 10.31 -13.21
C ALA A 64 -9.89 9.05 -14.06
N SER A 65 -10.79 8.67 -14.97
CA SER A 65 -10.60 7.57 -15.92
C SER A 65 -10.72 8.03 -17.38
N ARG A 66 -10.23 9.23 -17.70
CA ARG A 66 -10.04 9.59 -19.11
C ARG A 66 -8.86 8.80 -19.66
N MET A 67 -9.13 7.71 -20.39
CA MET A 67 -8.13 7.00 -21.18
C MET A 67 -7.48 7.99 -22.16
N ARG A 68 -6.30 8.49 -21.81
CA ARG A 68 -5.49 9.30 -22.70
C ARG A 68 -4.69 8.40 -23.62
N LYS A 69 -4.79 8.65 -24.92
CA LYS A 69 -3.90 8.04 -25.90
C LYS A 69 -2.60 8.85 -25.93
N LEU A 70 -1.48 8.15 -25.79
CA LEU A 70 -0.14 8.71 -25.91
C LEU A 70 0.56 8.03 -27.09
N ASN A 71 1.21 8.79 -27.96
CA ASN A 71 2.08 8.26 -28.99
C ASN A 71 3.54 8.36 -28.50
N ILE A 72 4.28 7.27 -28.59
CA ILE A 72 5.69 7.19 -28.19
C ILE A 72 6.51 6.59 -29.33
N SER A 73 7.70 7.12 -29.55
CA SER A 73 8.67 6.51 -30.47
C SER A 73 9.49 5.48 -29.72
N LEU A 74 9.71 4.33 -30.35
CA LEU A 74 10.47 3.20 -29.81
C LEU A 74 11.59 2.88 -30.80
N SER A 75 12.67 2.28 -30.32
CA SER A 75 13.71 1.74 -31.20
C SER A 75 13.19 0.52 -31.95
N ASP A 76 13.67 0.29 -33.18
CA ASP A 76 13.27 -0.85 -34.03
C ASP A 76 13.33 -2.19 -33.27
N LYS A 77 14.43 -2.46 -32.55
CA LYS A 77 14.60 -3.68 -31.74
C LYS A 77 13.47 -3.93 -30.74
N PHE A 78 12.89 -2.85 -30.20
CA PHE A 78 11.82 -2.94 -29.21
C PHE A 78 10.45 -3.11 -29.89
N VAL A 79 10.28 -2.54 -31.08
CA VAL A 79 9.12 -2.80 -31.95
C VAL A 79 9.12 -4.28 -32.36
N ASP A 80 10.24 -4.80 -32.87
CA ASP A 80 10.39 -6.21 -33.25
C ASP A 80 10.05 -7.16 -32.09
N PHE A 81 10.49 -6.81 -30.88
CA PHE A 81 10.14 -7.55 -29.68
C PHE A 81 8.63 -7.55 -29.42
N ILE A 82 7.98 -6.38 -29.40
CA ILE A 82 6.54 -6.28 -29.17
C ILE A 82 5.76 -7.06 -30.24
N GLU A 83 6.15 -6.93 -31.51
CA GLU A 83 5.52 -7.65 -32.61
C GLU A 83 5.67 -9.17 -32.47
N SER A 84 6.85 -9.66 -32.05
CA SER A 84 7.06 -11.09 -31.78
C SER A 84 6.17 -11.63 -30.66
N GLN A 85 5.94 -10.83 -29.60
CA GLN A 85 5.08 -11.20 -28.49
C GLN A 85 3.61 -11.28 -28.91
N VAL A 86 3.15 -10.35 -29.74
CA VAL A 86 1.79 -10.41 -30.31
C VAL A 86 1.65 -11.56 -31.32
N ALA A 87 2.65 -11.77 -32.18
CA ALA A 87 2.66 -12.85 -33.16
C ALA A 87 2.67 -14.25 -32.54
N SER A 88 3.29 -14.39 -31.36
CA SER A 88 3.27 -15.64 -30.58
C SER A 88 1.88 -15.99 -30.04
N GLY A 89 0.97 -15.02 -29.98
CA GLY A 89 -0.35 -15.16 -29.37
C GLY A 89 -0.38 -14.99 -27.85
N GLU A 90 0.78 -14.76 -27.18
CA GLU A 90 0.81 -14.46 -25.74
C GLU A 90 0.08 -13.17 -25.40
N TYR A 91 0.08 -12.21 -26.33
CA TYR A 91 -0.58 -10.91 -26.16
C TYR A 91 -1.51 -10.61 -27.33
N ALA A 92 -2.70 -10.09 -27.05
CA ALA A 92 -3.65 -9.74 -28.10
C ALA A 92 -3.28 -8.41 -28.79
N ARG A 93 -2.59 -7.50 -28.07
CA ARG A 93 -2.24 -6.16 -28.56
C ARG A 93 -0.91 -5.68 -28.00
N ALA A 94 -0.23 -4.83 -28.77
CA ALA A 94 1.03 -4.18 -28.37
C ALA A 94 0.96 -3.42 -27.02
N ASN A 95 -0.16 -2.72 -26.75
CA ASN A 95 -0.31 -1.96 -25.50
C ASN A 95 -0.31 -2.86 -24.26
N GLU A 96 -0.74 -4.11 -24.38
CA GLU A 96 -0.76 -5.07 -23.26
C GLU A 96 0.67 -5.46 -22.87
N VAL A 97 1.53 -5.71 -23.86
CA VAL A 97 2.97 -5.96 -23.64
C VAL A 97 3.61 -4.79 -22.90
N VAL A 98 3.31 -3.55 -23.32
CA VAL A 98 3.83 -2.34 -22.68
C VAL A 98 3.26 -2.16 -21.26
N HIS A 99 1.99 -2.47 -21.05
CA HIS A 99 1.38 -2.43 -19.73
C HIS A 99 2.02 -3.44 -18.78
N ASP A 100 2.24 -4.67 -19.23
CA ASP A 100 2.89 -5.72 -18.43
C ASP A 100 4.33 -5.36 -18.12
N GLY A 101 5.10 -4.87 -19.09
CA GLY A 101 6.44 -4.36 -18.87
C GLY A 101 6.47 -3.23 -17.83
N ARG A 102 5.49 -2.30 -17.89
CA ARG A 102 5.34 -1.25 -16.88
C ARG A 102 4.99 -1.82 -15.50
N GLN A 103 4.09 -2.80 -15.43
CA GLN A 103 3.70 -3.43 -14.16
C GLN A 103 4.88 -4.15 -13.51
N LEU A 104 5.68 -4.88 -14.30
CA LEU A 104 6.90 -5.51 -13.84
C LEU A 104 7.87 -4.47 -13.26
N LEU A 105 8.15 -3.41 -14.01
CA LEU A 105 9.02 -2.32 -13.56
C LEU A 105 8.49 -1.65 -12.27
N GLN A 106 7.18 -1.49 -12.13
CA GLN A 106 6.58 -0.94 -10.90
C GLN A 106 6.79 -1.85 -9.70
N ARG A 107 6.60 -3.16 -9.86
CA ARG A 107 6.82 -4.14 -8.80
C ARG A 107 8.29 -4.15 -8.36
N GLU A 108 9.22 -4.17 -9.31
CA GLU A 108 10.65 -4.13 -9.01
C GLU A 108 11.06 -2.85 -8.30
N LYS A 109 10.57 -1.69 -8.75
CA LYS A 109 10.83 -0.40 -8.09
C LYS A 109 10.26 -0.37 -6.67
N ALA A 110 9.09 -0.95 -6.43
CA ALA A 110 8.51 -1.04 -5.09
C ALA A 110 9.39 -1.89 -4.16
N ALA A 111 9.77 -3.10 -4.61
CA ALA A 111 10.65 -3.99 -3.85
C ALA A 111 12.03 -3.36 -3.58
N TYR A 112 12.60 -2.64 -4.55
CA TYR A 112 13.87 -1.94 -4.36
C TYR A 112 13.75 -0.81 -3.33
N ARG A 113 12.67 -0.03 -3.38
CA ARG A 113 12.43 1.05 -2.40
C ARG A 113 12.31 0.51 -0.99
N GLU A 114 11.58 -0.58 -0.79
CA GLU A 114 11.46 -1.25 0.51
C GLU A 114 12.83 -1.70 1.04
N LYS A 115 13.63 -2.39 0.21
CA LYS A 115 15.00 -2.79 0.58
C LYS A 115 15.86 -1.60 1.01
N ILE A 116 15.80 -0.50 0.28
CA ILE A 116 16.57 0.71 0.60
C ILE A 116 16.08 1.36 1.91
N LEU A 117 14.78 1.34 2.19
CA LEU A 117 14.25 1.85 3.47
C LEU A 117 14.75 1.03 4.65
N ILE A 118 14.69 -0.30 4.54
CA ILE A 118 15.22 -1.22 5.57
C ILE A 118 16.71 -0.96 5.77
N LEU A 119 17.49 -0.97 4.70
CA LEU A 119 18.94 -0.79 4.78
C LEU A 119 19.31 0.56 5.42
N ARG A 120 18.62 1.64 5.05
CA ARG A 120 18.84 2.96 5.66
C ARG A 120 18.50 2.98 7.14
N GLY A 121 17.46 2.25 7.55
CA GLY A 121 17.11 2.06 8.96
C GLY A 121 18.23 1.38 9.73
N GLU A 122 18.65 0.20 9.28
CA GLU A 122 19.69 -0.62 9.93
C GLU A 122 21.05 0.10 9.99
N VAL A 123 21.47 0.74 8.90
CA VAL A 123 22.68 1.56 8.87
C VAL A 123 22.55 2.75 9.83
N GLY A 124 21.37 3.36 9.91
CA GLY A 124 21.08 4.44 10.86
C GLY A 124 21.28 4.00 12.31
N ILE A 125 20.82 2.80 12.67
CA ILE A 125 21.04 2.20 13.99
C ILE A 125 22.53 2.02 14.26
N GLY A 126 23.26 1.42 13.31
CA GLY A 126 24.71 1.22 13.44
C GLY A 126 25.48 2.53 13.61
N VAL A 127 25.16 3.56 12.83
CA VAL A 127 25.78 4.90 12.95
C VAL A 127 25.44 5.55 14.30
N ALA A 128 24.20 5.43 14.76
CA ALA A 128 23.78 5.98 16.05
C ALA A 128 24.48 5.31 17.23
N GLN A 129 24.81 4.02 17.13
CA GLN A 129 25.59 3.29 18.13
C GLN A 129 27.10 3.60 18.02
N ALA A 130 27.64 3.69 16.82
CA ALA A 130 29.04 3.97 16.56
C ALA A 130 29.46 5.37 17.04
N ARG A 131 28.59 6.39 16.86
CA ARG A 131 28.88 7.79 17.21
C ARG A 131 29.30 8.00 18.68
N PRO A 132 28.60 7.46 19.70
CA PRO A 132 29.06 7.48 21.09
C PRO A 132 30.11 6.40 21.42
N GLY A 133 30.68 5.71 20.43
CA GLY A 133 31.72 4.69 20.63
C GLY A 133 31.20 3.32 21.07
N ARG A 134 29.89 3.02 20.92
CA ARG A 134 29.32 1.70 21.21
C ARG A 134 29.60 0.74 20.05
N LEU A 135 30.86 0.37 19.88
CA LEU A 135 31.31 -0.61 18.91
C LEU A 135 31.63 -1.92 19.61
N SER A 136 31.36 -3.05 18.94
CA SER A 136 31.82 -4.34 19.42
C SER A 136 33.35 -4.39 19.44
N ARG A 137 33.91 -4.93 20.53
CA ARG A 137 35.35 -5.21 20.63
C ARG A 137 35.71 -6.61 20.14
N ARG A 138 34.69 -7.43 19.83
CA ARG A 138 34.89 -8.81 19.41
C ARG A 138 35.60 -8.83 18.06
N THR A 139 36.54 -9.76 17.92
CA THR A 139 37.15 -10.04 16.63
C THR A 139 36.19 -10.84 15.76
N ILE A 140 36.47 -10.88 14.45
CA ILE A 140 35.69 -11.68 13.50
C ILE A 140 35.69 -13.16 13.92
N ALA A 141 36.83 -13.68 14.39
CA ALA A 141 36.96 -15.07 14.82
C ALA A 141 36.08 -15.40 16.03
N GLU A 142 36.00 -14.49 17.01
CA GLU A 142 35.13 -14.66 18.18
C GLU A 142 33.64 -14.65 17.80
N ILE A 143 33.24 -13.77 16.87
CA ILE A 143 31.86 -13.69 16.38
C ILE A 143 31.47 -14.99 15.64
N VAL A 144 32.36 -15.53 14.81
CA VAL A 144 32.10 -16.77 14.06
C VAL A 144 31.99 -17.95 15.03
N ALA A 145 32.91 -18.10 15.98
CA ALA A 145 32.88 -19.19 16.95
C ALA A 145 31.61 -19.19 17.81
N GLU A 146 31.09 -18.02 18.17
CA GLU A 146 29.82 -17.85 18.90
C GLU A 146 28.63 -18.33 18.05
N LEU A 147 28.57 -17.93 16.78
CA LEU A 147 27.49 -18.33 15.86
C LEU A 147 27.50 -19.84 15.59
N ASP A 148 28.67 -20.46 15.43
CA ASP A 148 28.79 -21.90 15.22
C ASP A 148 28.29 -22.68 16.46
N ALA A 149 28.65 -22.23 17.66
CA ALA A 149 28.17 -22.83 18.91
C ALA A 149 26.64 -22.65 19.10
N GLU A 150 26.09 -21.49 18.78
CA GLU A 150 24.63 -21.26 18.82
C GLU A 150 23.86 -22.17 17.85
N ASN A 151 24.41 -22.41 16.67
CA ASN A 151 23.79 -23.28 15.65
C ASN A 151 23.81 -24.76 16.07
N GLU A 152 24.89 -25.23 16.71
CA GLU A 152 25.00 -26.60 17.24
C GLU A 152 23.98 -26.87 18.36
N HIS A 153 23.66 -25.86 19.19
CA HIS A 153 22.67 -25.99 20.26
C HIS A 153 21.21 -25.94 19.78
N ARG A 154 20.98 -25.57 18.52
CA ARG A 154 19.65 -25.40 17.95
C ARG A 154 19.18 -26.60 17.09
N LEU A 155 20.08 -27.56 16.86
CA LEU A 155 19.83 -28.84 16.18
C LEU A 155 19.59 -29.96 17.20
#